data_AF-A0A7Y6XRP9-F1
#
_entry.id   AF-A0A7Y6XRP9-F1
#
_cell.length_a   1.000
_cell.length_b   1.000
_cell.length_c   1.000
_cell.angle_alpha   90.00
_cell.angle_beta   90.00
_cell.angle_gamma   90.00
#
_symmetry.space_group_name_H-M   'P 1'
#
loop_
_entity.id
_entity.type
_entity.pdbx_description
1 polymer ?
#
loop_
_entity_poly.entity_id
_entity_poly.type
_entity_poly.pdbx_seq_one_letter_code
_entity_poly.pdbx_strand_id
1 'polypeptide(L)'
;MEKLKKDFEALRNHCSKILQEYNLYTNLFCEQNKDILSKVAATFFTDIAEIIHRDWKLQVCKIMDRYEMHGKENITIDLINKQLNDAGLTTNEIEQISEQLKEYGKKIKPARNKRIAHFDRAAQLSGQPLGGTSETELIEFLNNMQCYCDLVGNSIGIGPLGLSCSGCVGDELDLVKYLNTCNGVFNKKSS
;
A
#
# COMPACT_ATOMS: atom_id res chain seq x y z
N MET A 1 22.13 17.13 -1.02
CA MET A 1 20.77 17.62 -1.33
C MET A 1 20.15 16.91 -2.55
N GLU A 2 20.79 16.91 -3.71
CA GLU A 2 20.23 16.28 -4.94
C GLU A 2 19.92 14.79 -4.79
N LYS A 3 20.80 14.01 -4.16
CA LYS A 3 20.57 12.58 -3.88
C LYS A 3 19.29 12.36 -3.05
N LEU A 4 19.14 13.11 -1.95
CA LEU A 4 17.98 13.03 -1.07
C LEU A 4 16.67 13.33 -1.80
N LYS A 5 16.66 14.32 -2.69
CA LYS A 5 15.46 14.63 -3.48
C LYS A 5 15.06 13.47 -4.39
N LYS A 6 16.02 12.86 -5.09
CA LYS A 6 15.78 11.70 -5.97
C LYS A 6 15.34 10.46 -5.19
N ASP A 7 16.01 10.16 -4.09
CA ASP A 7 15.67 9.02 -3.24
C ASP A 7 14.28 9.22 -2.60
N PHE A 8 13.95 10.44 -2.17
CA PHE A 8 12.62 10.79 -1.68
C PHE A 8 11.55 10.66 -2.76
N GLU A 9 11.81 11.13 -3.98
CA GLU A 9 10.85 11.03 -5.09
C GLU A 9 10.58 9.56 -5.45
N ALA A 10 11.61 8.71 -5.44
CA ALA A 10 11.46 7.28 -5.60
C ALA A 10 10.64 6.63 -4.46
N LEU A 11 10.89 7.00 -3.20
CA LEU A 11 10.11 6.54 -2.06
C LEU A 11 8.64 6.98 -2.20
N ARG A 12 8.41 8.25 -2.50
CA ARG A 12 7.06 8.81 -2.65
C ARG A 12 6.27 8.07 -3.72
N ASN A 13 6.87 7.82 -4.89
CA ASN A 13 6.23 7.07 -5.96
C ASN A 13 5.83 5.65 -5.51
N HIS A 14 6.67 5.02 -4.67
CA HIS A 14 6.36 3.74 -4.07
C HIS A 14 5.19 3.83 -3.07
N CYS A 15 5.16 4.85 -2.20
CA CYS A 15 4.06 5.12 -1.28
C CYS A 15 2.73 5.37 -2.03
N SER A 16 2.77 6.13 -3.13
CA SER A 16 1.62 6.34 -4.01
C SER A 16 1.11 5.03 -4.61
N LYS A 17 2.02 4.15 -5.05
CA LYS A 17 1.65 2.83 -5.59
C LYS A 17 0.94 1.95 -4.55
N ILE A 18 1.45 1.93 -3.31
CA ILE A 18 0.81 1.23 -2.19
C ILE A 18 -0.62 1.72 -1.98
N LEU A 19 -0.81 3.04 -1.90
CA LEU A 19 -2.13 3.64 -1.68
C LEU A 19 -3.09 3.35 -2.84
N GLN A 20 -2.61 3.41 -4.09
CA GLN A 20 -3.39 3.07 -5.28
C GLN A 20 -3.86 1.61 -5.24
N GLU A 21 -2.97 0.65 -4.94
CA GLU A 21 -3.32 -0.76 -4.87
C GLU A 21 -4.29 -1.07 -3.71
N TYR A 22 -4.11 -0.41 -2.57
CA TYR A 22 -5.05 -0.51 -1.45
C TYR A 22 -6.45 0.02 -1.82
N ASN A 23 -6.52 1.19 -2.45
CA ASN A 23 -7.79 1.78 -2.89
C ASN A 23 -8.46 0.90 -3.95
N LEU A 24 -7.71 0.43 -4.94
CA LEU A 24 -8.21 -0.49 -5.97
C LEU A 24 -8.82 -1.76 -5.34
N TYR A 25 -8.10 -2.36 -4.39
CA TYR A 25 -8.58 -3.54 -3.68
C TYR A 25 -9.88 -3.24 -2.91
N THR A 26 -9.91 -2.14 -2.17
CA THR A 26 -11.06 -1.77 -1.33
C THR A 26 -12.29 -1.47 -2.18
N ASN A 27 -12.12 -0.63 -3.22
CA ASN A 27 -13.18 -0.22 -4.14
C ASN A 27 -13.78 -1.43 -4.89
N LEU A 28 -12.96 -2.39 -5.31
CA LEU A 28 -13.46 -3.56 -6.05
C LEU A 28 -14.02 -4.65 -5.14
N PHE A 29 -13.37 -4.96 -4.02
CA PHE A 29 -13.59 -6.22 -3.30
C PHE A 29 -14.14 -6.08 -1.88
N CYS A 30 -14.11 -4.89 -1.27
CA CYS A 30 -14.65 -4.64 0.07
C CYS A 30 -15.98 -3.90 0.04
N GLU A 31 -16.22 -3.06 -0.97
CA GLU A 31 -17.47 -2.32 -1.14
C GLU A 31 -18.61 -3.18 -1.74
N GLN A 32 -19.75 -2.54 -2.02
CA GLN A 32 -20.96 -3.14 -2.66
C GLN A 32 -20.69 -3.79 -4.03
N ASN A 33 -19.48 -3.61 -4.57
CA ASN A 33 -19.07 -4.07 -5.88
C ASN A 33 -18.72 -5.57 -5.92
N LYS A 34 -18.45 -6.20 -4.78
CA LYS A 34 -18.10 -7.63 -4.71
C LYS A 34 -19.18 -8.53 -5.33
N ASP A 35 -20.45 -8.18 -5.17
CA ASP A 35 -21.58 -8.97 -5.65
C ASP A 35 -21.62 -9.04 -7.18
N ILE A 36 -21.37 -7.93 -7.87
CA ILE A 36 -21.36 -7.91 -9.33
C ILE A 36 -20.15 -8.66 -9.88
N LEU A 37 -18.98 -8.51 -9.26
CA LEU A 37 -17.77 -9.24 -9.65
C LEU A 37 -17.95 -10.76 -9.50
N SER A 38 -18.57 -11.17 -8.39
CA SER A 38 -18.87 -12.59 -8.12
C SER A 38 -19.84 -13.18 -9.14
N LYS A 39 -20.85 -12.40 -9.59
CA LYS A 39 -21.81 -12.84 -10.61
C LYS A 39 -21.19 -12.98 -12.00
N VAL A 40 -20.23 -12.12 -12.34
CA VAL A 40 -19.61 -12.07 -13.67
C VAL A 40 -18.56 -13.16 -13.83
N ALA A 41 -17.59 -13.23 -12.91
CA ALA A 41 -16.47 -14.17 -12.99
C ALA A 41 -15.84 -14.40 -11.61
N ALA A 42 -16.55 -15.09 -10.72
CA ALA A 42 -16.15 -15.29 -9.32
C ALA A 42 -14.70 -15.73 -9.12
N THR A 43 -14.26 -16.78 -9.82
CA THR A 43 -12.90 -17.33 -9.67
C THR A 43 -11.85 -16.32 -10.11
N PHE A 44 -12.02 -15.72 -11.28
CA PHE A 44 -11.09 -14.71 -11.80
C PHE A 44 -10.93 -13.53 -10.84
N PHE A 45 -12.04 -12.97 -10.36
CA PHE A 45 -12.00 -11.83 -9.45
C PHE A 45 -11.48 -12.19 -8.06
N THR A 46 -11.65 -13.43 -7.63
CA THR A 46 -11.04 -13.95 -6.39
C THR A 46 -9.52 -14.02 -6.54
N ASP A 47 -9.01 -14.56 -7.64
CA ASP A 47 -7.57 -14.63 -7.92
C ASP A 47 -6.94 -13.22 -7.97
N ILE A 48 -7.60 -12.27 -8.63
CA ILE A 48 -7.15 -10.88 -8.69
C ILE A 48 -7.15 -10.22 -7.30
N ALA A 49 -8.20 -10.44 -6.49
CA ALA A 49 -8.26 -9.91 -5.14
C ALA A 49 -7.09 -10.42 -4.28
N GLU A 50 -6.78 -11.71 -4.36
CA GLU A 50 -5.65 -12.30 -3.65
C GLU A 50 -4.30 -11.75 -4.11
N ILE A 51 -4.11 -11.57 -5.42
CA ILE A 51 -2.88 -11.01 -5.99
C ILE A 51 -2.65 -9.59 -5.49
N ILE A 52 -3.66 -8.70 -5.62
CA ILE A 52 -3.54 -7.30 -5.22
C ILE A 52 -3.33 -7.21 -3.70
N HIS A 53 -4.11 -7.96 -2.92
CA HIS A 53 -3.98 -7.97 -1.46
C HIS A 53 -2.60 -8.43 -0.99
N ARG A 54 -2.02 -9.44 -1.66
CA ARG A 54 -0.67 -9.89 -1.37
C ARG A 54 0.36 -8.84 -1.74
N ASP A 55 0.22 -8.22 -2.91
CA ASP A 55 1.20 -7.28 -3.44
C ASP A 55 1.32 -6.02 -2.59
N TRP A 56 0.22 -5.30 -2.33
CA TRP A 56 0.30 -4.04 -1.59
C TRP A 56 0.88 -4.25 -0.18
N LYS A 57 0.55 -5.37 0.49
CA LYS A 57 1.14 -5.74 1.78
C LYS A 57 2.65 -5.97 1.69
N LEU A 58 3.10 -6.59 0.60
CA LEU A 58 4.53 -6.78 0.35
C LEU A 58 5.25 -5.45 0.09
N GLN A 59 4.64 -4.54 -0.68
CA GLN A 59 5.18 -3.21 -0.94
C GLN A 59 5.33 -2.40 0.37
N VAL A 60 4.33 -2.44 1.26
CA VAL A 60 4.43 -1.86 2.62
C VAL A 60 5.64 -2.41 3.38
N CYS A 61 5.86 -3.73 3.32
CA CYS A 61 7.02 -4.32 3.99
C CYS A 61 8.36 -3.82 3.43
N LYS A 62 8.45 -3.59 2.11
CA LYS A 62 9.70 -3.12 1.47
C LYS A 62 10.08 -1.71 1.93
N ILE A 63 9.13 -0.79 2.06
CA ILE A 63 9.42 0.59 2.51
C ILE A 63 9.77 0.67 4.00
N MET A 64 9.43 -0.36 4.77
CA MET A 64 9.75 -0.49 6.21
C MET A 64 11.00 -1.34 6.48
N ASP A 65 11.64 -1.88 5.45
CA ASP A 65 12.85 -2.67 5.62
C ASP A 65 14.07 -1.81 5.95
N ARG A 66 15.12 -2.46 6.43
CA ARG A 66 16.43 -1.83 6.61
C ARG A 66 16.93 -1.29 5.28
N TYR A 67 17.45 -0.06 5.32
CA TYR A 67 17.99 0.58 4.12
C TYR A 67 19.26 -0.11 3.60
N GLU A 68 20.02 -0.84 4.41
CA GLU A 68 21.23 -1.53 3.96
C GLU A 68 21.10 -3.04 4.16
N MET A 69 21.34 -3.79 3.08
CA MET A 69 21.50 -5.26 3.12
C MET A 69 22.60 -5.68 2.16
N HIS A 70 23.60 -6.42 2.66
CA HIS A 70 24.72 -6.95 1.87
C HIS A 70 25.44 -5.89 1.01
N GLY A 71 25.63 -4.68 1.55
CA GLY A 71 26.29 -3.57 0.86
C GLY A 71 25.46 -2.90 -0.24
N LYS A 72 24.17 -3.21 -0.36
CA LYS A 72 23.22 -2.51 -1.26
C LYS A 72 22.28 -1.62 -0.44
N GLU A 73 22.05 -0.40 -0.92
CA GLU A 73 21.06 0.52 -0.38
C GLU A 73 19.68 0.26 -0.99
N ASN A 74 18.65 0.16 -0.15
CA ASN A 74 17.24 0.11 -0.52
C ASN A 74 16.60 1.46 -0.21
N ILE A 75 15.71 1.92 -1.10
CA ILE A 75 14.90 3.12 -0.86
C ILE A 75 13.82 2.79 0.18
N THR A 76 14.03 3.19 1.43
CA THR A 76 13.14 2.94 2.57
C THR A 76 12.98 4.19 3.44
N ILE A 77 12.01 4.17 4.36
CA ILE A 77 11.83 5.25 5.36
C ILE A 77 13.11 5.47 6.16
N ASP A 78 13.81 4.40 6.54
CA ASP A 78 15.09 4.49 7.25
C ASP A 78 16.18 5.22 6.45
N LEU A 79 16.23 5.00 5.13
CA LEU A 79 17.20 5.70 4.27
C LEU A 79 16.94 7.21 4.28
N ILE A 80 15.68 7.59 4.09
CA ILE A 80 15.30 9.01 4.00
C ILE A 80 15.54 9.70 5.34
N ASN A 81 15.19 9.07 6.47
CA ASN A 81 15.49 9.62 7.79
C ASN A 81 16.98 9.82 8.02
N LYS A 82 17.81 8.85 7.65
CA LYS A 82 19.28 9.00 7.74
C LYS A 82 19.75 10.20 6.94
N GLN A 83 19.29 10.32 5.69
CA GLN A 83 19.69 11.42 4.82
C GLN A 83 19.19 12.79 5.30
N LEU A 84 18.01 12.85 5.93
CA LEU A 84 17.49 14.06 6.59
C LEU A 84 18.33 14.44 7.80
N ASN A 85 18.72 13.46 8.63
CA ASN A 85 19.60 13.66 9.78
C ASN A 85 20.97 14.18 9.34
N ASP A 86 21.58 13.53 8.34
CA ASP A 86 22.88 13.94 7.78
C ASP A 86 22.83 15.35 7.17
N ALA A 87 21.65 15.79 6.70
CA ALA A 87 21.43 17.13 6.14
C ALA A 87 20.97 18.17 7.17
N GLY A 88 20.71 17.78 8.43
CA GLY A 88 20.16 18.67 9.45
C GLY A 88 18.72 19.15 9.17
N LEU A 89 17.93 18.37 8.43
CA LEU A 89 16.56 18.70 8.00
C LEU A 89 15.47 17.93 8.77
N THR A 90 15.87 17.07 9.69
CA THR A 90 14.93 16.31 10.52
C THR A 90 14.22 17.23 11.51
N THR A 91 12.92 17.00 11.67
CA THR A 91 12.09 17.66 12.69
C THR A 91 11.51 16.62 13.64
N ASN A 92 11.07 17.05 14.83
CA ASN A 92 10.45 16.17 15.80
C ASN A 92 9.19 15.48 15.24
N GLU A 93 8.43 16.17 14.39
CA GLU A 93 7.24 15.62 13.73
C GLU A 93 7.61 14.50 12.75
N ILE A 94 8.69 14.67 11.98
CA ILE A 94 9.20 13.63 11.07
C ILE A 94 9.64 12.39 11.86
N GLU A 95 10.34 12.58 12.98
CA GLU A 95 10.76 11.48 13.85
C GLU A 95 9.57 10.74 14.44
N GLN A 96 8.59 11.48 14.96
CA GLN A 96 7.39 10.92 15.57
C GLN A 96 6.58 10.09 14.56
N ILE A 97 6.28 10.66 13.39
CA ILE A 97 5.54 9.94 12.33
C ILE A 97 6.34 8.74 11.83
N SER A 98 7.67 8.89 11.70
CA SER A 98 8.51 7.76 11.31
C SER A 98 8.47 6.62 12.34
N GLU A 99 8.45 6.90 13.64
CA GLU A 99 8.38 5.82 14.62
C GLU A 99 7.02 5.12 14.56
N GLN A 100 5.92 5.86 14.37
CA GLN A 100 4.60 5.27 14.18
C GLN A 100 4.55 4.34 12.94
N LEU A 101 5.17 4.76 11.83
CA LEU A 101 5.32 3.90 10.64
C LEU A 101 6.12 2.63 10.94
N LYS A 102 7.22 2.76 11.71
CA LYS A 102 8.05 1.62 12.11
C LYS A 102 7.32 0.67 13.05
N GLU A 103 6.52 1.17 13.97
CA GLU A 103 5.69 0.34 14.87
C GLU A 103 4.73 -0.54 14.08
N TYR A 104 4.06 0.03 13.08
CA TYR A 104 3.25 -0.75 12.15
C TYR A 104 4.11 -1.76 11.36
N GLY A 105 5.26 -1.33 10.83
CA GLY A 105 6.23 -2.19 10.15
C GLY A 105 6.67 -3.41 10.97
N LYS A 106 6.86 -3.24 12.29
CA LYS A 106 7.19 -4.32 13.23
C LYS A 106 6.07 -5.36 13.31
N LYS A 107 4.80 -4.94 13.29
CA LYS A 107 3.61 -5.83 13.36
C LYS A 107 3.41 -6.68 12.10
N ILE A 108 3.72 -6.13 10.93
CA ILE A 108 3.57 -6.84 9.65
C ILE A 108 4.79 -7.69 9.27
N LYS A 109 5.95 -7.48 9.90
CA LYS A 109 7.18 -8.24 9.63
C LYS A 109 7.05 -9.76 9.81
N PRO A 110 6.34 -10.30 10.82
CA PRO A 110 6.05 -11.74 10.90
C PRO A 110 5.22 -12.24 9.71
N ALA A 111 4.27 -11.44 9.22
CA ALA A 111 3.47 -11.77 8.05
C ALA A 111 4.35 -11.85 6.79
N ARG A 112 5.29 -10.92 6.63
CA ARG A 112 6.32 -10.97 5.58
C ARG A 112 7.16 -12.23 5.66
N ASN A 113 7.75 -12.51 6.83
CA ASN A 113 8.63 -13.66 7.01
C ASN A 113 7.91 -14.98 6.72
N LYS A 114 6.67 -15.15 7.16
CA LYS A 114 5.84 -16.34 6.86
C LYS A 114 5.41 -16.43 5.39
N ARG A 115 5.33 -15.31 4.66
CA ARG A 115 4.96 -15.28 3.24
C ARG A 115 6.16 -15.46 2.31
N ILE A 116 7.34 -14.93 2.67
CA ILE A 116 8.57 -15.02 1.88
C ILE A 116 9.31 -16.34 2.17
N ALA A 117 9.39 -16.75 3.43
CA ALA A 117 9.94 -18.04 3.79
C ALA A 117 8.87 -19.11 3.54
N HIS A 118 8.87 -19.65 2.32
CA HIS A 118 8.25 -20.91 1.89
C HIS A 118 6.87 -21.22 2.46
N PHE A 119 5.81 -21.10 1.65
CA PHE A 119 4.66 -22.04 1.60
C PHE A 119 4.37 -22.80 2.91
N ASP A 120 4.29 -22.07 4.03
CA ASP A 120 4.36 -22.70 5.34
C ASP A 120 2.98 -23.33 5.57
N ARG A 121 2.95 -24.65 5.55
CA ARG A 121 1.74 -25.47 5.66
C ARG A 121 0.92 -25.08 6.90
N ALA A 122 1.58 -24.67 7.99
CA ALA A 122 0.89 -24.23 9.20
C ALA A 122 0.25 -22.84 9.04
N ALA A 123 0.88 -21.93 8.31
CA ALA A 123 0.34 -20.60 8.02
C ALA A 123 -0.81 -20.64 6.99
N GLN A 124 -0.75 -21.56 6.03
CA GLN A 124 -1.84 -21.76 5.04
C GLN A 124 -3.07 -22.45 5.63
N LEU A 125 -2.89 -23.46 6.48
CA LEU A 125 -4.02 -24.23 7.04
C LEU A 125 -4.74 -23.52 8.20
N SER A 126 -4.11 -22.51 8.82
CA SER A 126 -4.67 -21.84 10.00
C SER A 126 -5.69 -20.73 9.68
N GLY A 127 -5.76 -20.26 8.43
CA GLY A 127 -6.71 -19.20 8.01
C GLY A 127 -6.56 -17.87 8.76
N GLN A 128 -5.52 -17.73 9.60
CA GLN A 128 -5.31 -16.57 10.45
C GLN A 128 -4.86 -15.38 9.59
N PRO A 129 -5.45 -14.18 9.77
CA PRO A 129 -5.02 -13.00 9.04
C PRO A 129 -3.53 -12.73 9.33
N LEU A 130 -2.72 -12.93 8.30
CA LEU A 130 -1.28 -12.70 8.33
C LEU A 130 -1.03 -11.22 8.65
N GLY A 131 -0.66 -10.94 9.91
CA GLY A 131 -0.20 -9.63 10.37
C GLY A 131 -0.87 -9.10 11.64
N GLY A 132 -1.96 -9.69 12.13
CA GLY A 132 -2.58 -9.29 13.41
C GLY A 132 -2.96 -7.80 13.55
N THR A 133 -2.98 -7.03 12.45
CA THR A 133 -3.35 -5.62 12.44
C THR A 133 -4.84 -5.47 12.17
N SER A 134 -5.48 -4.57 12.91
CA SER A 134 -6.84 -4.11 12.66
C SER A 134 -6.92 -3.20 11.43
N GLU A 135 -8.14 -3.01 10.92
CA GLU A 135 -8.42 -2.05 9.84
C GLU A 135 -8.08 -0.61 10.26
N THR A 136 -8.37 -0.24 11.51
CA THR A 136 -8.02 1.08 12.07
C THR A 136 -6.52 1.32 12.02
N GLU A 137 -5.70 0.36 12.44
CA GLU A 137 -4.24 0.47 12.39
C GLU A 137 -3.71 0.60 10.95
N LEU A 138 -4.36 -0.05 9.98
CA LEU A 138 -4.01 0.09 8.57
C LEU A 138 -4.35 1.49 8.04
N ILE A 139 -5.54 2.01 8.35
CA ILE A 139 -5.95 3.36 7.96
C ILE A 139 -5.00 4.41 8.58
N GLU A 140 -4.68 4.27 9.86
CA GLU A 140 -3.69 5.11 10.55
C GLU A 140 -2.32 5.03 9.87
N PHE A 141 -1.87 3.83 9.50
CA PHE A 141 -0.62 3.65 8.75
C PHE A 141 -0.61 4.40 7.41
N LEU A 142 -1.68 4.28 6.62
CA LEU A 142 -1.80 4.96 5.32
C LEU A 142 -1.81 6.49 5.49
N ASN A 143 -2.50 7.00 6.53
CA ASN A 143 -2.51 8.42 6.87
C ASN A 143 -1.11 8.90 7.32
N ASN A 144 -0.42 8.11 8.14
CA ASN A 144 0.95 8.41 8.58
C ASN A 144 1.92 8.40 7.40
N MET A 145 1.72 7.53 6.42
CA MET A 145 2.53 7.48 5.19
C MET A 145 2.36 8.76 4.36
N GLN A 146 1.13 9.24 4.19
CA GLN A 146 0.85 10.53 3.55
C GLN A 146 1.51 11.69 4.32
N CYS A 147 1.26 11.75 5.64
CA CYS A 147 1.82 12.79 6.51
C CYS A 147 3.35 12.83 6.46
N TYR A 148 4.00 11.67 6.49
CA TYR A 148 5.44 11.55 6.35
C TYR A 148 5.93 12.14 5.03
N CYS A 149 5.31 11.76 3.91
CA CYS A 149 5.68 12.28 2.60
C CYS A 149 5.52 13.80 2.52
N ASP A 150 4.46 14.37 3.08
CA ASP A 150 4.25 15.82 3.09
C ASP A 150 5.27 16.55 3.96
N LEU A 151 5.54 16.05 5.17
CA LEU A 151 6.54 16.63 6.07
C LEU A 151 7.93 16.62 5.44
N VAL A 152 8.36 15.48 4.89
CA VAL A 152 9.66 15.37 4.22
C VAL A 152 9.72 16.25 2.98
N GLY A 153 8.68 16.24 2.15
CA GLY A 153 8.57 17.07 0.95
C GLY A 153 8.71 18.57 1.26
N ASN A 154 8.11 19.02 2.36
CA ASN A 154 8.28 20.38 2.87
C ASN A 154 9.72 20.64 3.32
N SER A 155 10.31 19.77 4.14
CA SER A 155 11.68 19.94 4.66
C SER A 155 12.75 20.02 3.57
N ILE A 156 12.56 19.33 2.44
CA ILE A 156 13.51 19.35 1.31
C ILE A 156 13.17 20.40 0.23
N GLY A 157 12.12 21.20 0.45
CA GLY A 157 11.72 22.29 -0.44
C GLY A 157 11.06 21.85 -1.75
N ILE A 158 10.41 20.69 -1.76
CA ILE A 158 9.55 20.24 -2.88
C ILE A 158 8.07 20.59 -2.60
N GLY A 159 7.70 20.79 -1.33
CA GLY A 159 6.33 21.10 -0.90
C GLY A 159 5.53 19.85 -0.55
N PRO A 160 4.27 20.00 -0.10
CA PRO A 160 3.40 18.87 0.14
C PRO A 160 3.05 18.26 -1.21
N LEU A 161 3.11 16.94 -1.28
CA LEU A 161 2.84 16.22 -2.49
C LEU A 161 1.90 15.09 -2.15
N GLY A 162 0.60 15.34 -2.33
CA GLY A 162 -0.43 14.32 -2.21
C GLY A 162 0.02 13.02 -2.89
N LEU A 163 -0.10 11.90 -2.17
CA LEU A 163 0.16 10.58 -2.73
C LEU A 163 -0.93 10.19 -3.75
N SER A 164 -2.04 10.93 -3.76
CA SER A 164 -3.09 10.91 -4.76
C SER A 164 -2.65 11.57 -6.08
N CYS A 165 -1.76 10.95 -6.84
CA CYS A 165 -1.54 11.35 -8.24
C CYS A 165 -1.33 10.18 -9.21
N SER A 166 -2.15 10.24 -10.27
CA SER A 166 -2.05 9.66 -11.61
C SER A 166 -1.90 8.14 -11.78
N GLY A 167 -3.05 7.49 -11.83
CA GLY A 167 -3.27 6.21 -12.49
C GLY A 167 -4.77 5.96 -12.51
N CYS A 168 -5.47 6.58 -13.46
CA CYS A 168 -6.91 6.47 -13.70
C CYS A 168 -7.79 6.31 -12.44
N VAL A 169 -7.91 7.37 -11.65
CA VAL A 169 -8.87 7.39 -10.54
C VAL A 169 -10.26 7.13 -11.11
N GLY A 170 -10.86 5.99 -10.74
CA GLY A 170 -12.21 5.63 -11.14
C GLY A 170 -12.31 4.63 -12.29
N ASP A 171 -11.22 4.12 -12.87
CA ASP A 171 -11.30 3.03 -13.88
C ASP A 171 -11.98 1.79 -13.28
N GLU A 172 -11.70 1.51 -12.01
CA GLU A 172 -12.35 0.44 -11.27
C GLU A 172 -13.85 0.69 -11.06
N LEU A 173 -14.25 1.96 -10.90
CA LEU A 173 -15.65 2.36 -10.77
C LEU A 173 -16.36 2.31 -12.13
N ASP A 174 -15.68 2.68 -13.20
CA ASP A 174 -16.17 2.59 -14.58
C ASP A 174 -16.37 1.13 -15.00
N LEU A 175 -15.44 0.23 -14.62
CA LEU A 175 -15.60 -1.22 -14.79
C LEU A 175 -16.86 -1.70 -14.09
N VAL A 176 -17.02 -1.37 -12.80
CA VAL A 176 -18.22 -1.75 -12.02
C VAL A 176 -19.50 -1.22 -12.66
N LYS A 177 -19.51 0.05 -13.07
CA LYS A 177 -20.65 0.69 -13.74
C LYS A 177 -21.01 -0.01 -15.05
N TYR A 178 -20.01 -0.38 -15.84
CA TYR A 178 -20.20 -1.12 -17.09
C TYR A 178 -20.80 -2.51 -16.82
N LEU A 179 -20.24 -3.27 -15.87
CA LEU A 179 -20.73 -4.60 -15.51
C LEU A 179 -22.17 -4.57 -15.01
N ASN A 180 -22.53 -3.58 -14.19
CA ASN A 180 -23.90 -3.39 -13.72
C ASN A 180 -24.87 -3.10 -14.87
N THR A 181 -24.46 -2.28 -15.85
CA THR A 181 -25.26 -1.97 -17.03
C THR A 181 -25.51 -3.23 -17.87
N CYS A 182 -24.47 -4.03 -18.12
CA CYS A 182 -24.59 -5.28 -18.88
C CYS A 182 -25.50 -6.30 -18.16
N ASN A 183 -25.34 -6.47 -16.85
CA ASN A 183 -26.16 -7.41 -16.07
C ASN A 183 -27.66 -7.03 -16.09
N GLY A 184 -27.99 -5.74 -16.08
CA GLY A 184 -29.36 -5.27 -16.25
C GLY A 184 -29.96 -5.59 -17.63
N VAL A 185 -29.15 -5.62 -18.68
CA VAL A 185 -29.57 -5.97 -20.05
C VAL A 185 -29.78 -7.48 -20.23
N PHE A 186 -28.94 -8.32 -19.62
CA PHE A 186 -29.11 -9.79 -19.68
C PHE A 186 -30.38 -10.28 -18.96
N ASN A 187 -30.72 -9.67 -17.81
CA ASN A 187 -31.94 -10.03 -17.08
C ASN A 187 -33.23 -9.62 -17.83
N LYS A 188 -33.21 -8.52 -18.61
CA LYS A 188 -34.35 -8.10 -19.43
C LYS A 188 -34.57 -8.90 -20.71
N LYS A 189 -33.55 -9.62 -21.20
CA LYS A 189 -33.68 -10.50 -22.38
C LYS A 189 -34.13 -11.93 -22.04
N SER A 190 -34.21 -12.25 -20.75
CA SER A 190 -34.57 -13.59 -20.24
C SER A 190 -36.01 -13.64 -19.70
N SER A 191 -36.80 -12.58 -19.93
CA SER A 191 -38.23 -12.46 -19.62
C SER A 191 -39.01 -12.22 -20.91
#